data_AF-A0A0E0QDE8-F1
#
_entry.id   AF-A0A0E0QDE8-F1
#
_cell.length_a   1.000
_cell.length_b   1.000
_cell.length_c   1.000
_cell.angle_alpha   90.00
_cell.angle_beta   90.00
_cell.angle_gamma   90.00
#
_symmetry.space_group_name_H-M   'P 1'
#
loop_
_entity.id
_entity.type
_entity.pdbx_description
1 polymer ?
#
loop_
_entity_poly.entity_id
_entity_poly.type
_entity_poly.pdbx_seq_one_letter_code
_entity_poly.pdbx_strand_id
1 'polypeptide(L)'
;MRGGTVQINWHEQQPVLTLDFHPVSRRLATGGSDHDIKIWVIASDDSDKKLPTATYHSSLSSHSSAVNVLRFSPSGENLASGADGGGIIIWKLHSTDDGEAWKVQKTLLFHHKDVLDLQWSQDGAFLVSASVDNSCIVWDAIKGSVQQKLEGHLHYVQGVAWDPLGQYIASLSSDRTCRIYANKPQGKSKNTDRMNFVCQHTLVKAEHQNHDESKPPVRAHLFHDETLPSFFRRLAWSPDGSFLVLPAGLCKYSSEVINTAYVMSRRDLSRPAIQLPGASKAIVAVRFCPVLFKLRGSQSDCFFKLPYRVIFAVATLNSLYVYDTESVAPILIHAGLHYAAITDIAWSSDAKYLAVSSRDCFCTIIEFENEELGLPYNLSGTKELDEGNTNCENMKPLKVDSMEIDAGSSKAKIKASSAAVEVTPSPPVLAQNNILMTKDVAEGNATSENDRPSAVDNMEVDVGENKAKMEVTPVAVQVTAPPVSTKNSASSKPTKKRITPIAIN
;
A
#
# COMPACT_ATOMS: atom_id res chain seq x y z
N MET A 1 -5.78 24.05 -4.46
CA MET A 1 -6.16 22.63 -4.37
C MET A 1 -7.65 22.40 -4.48
N ARG A 2 -8.04 21.39 -5.27
CA ARG A 2 -9.40 20.83 -5.27
C ARG A 2 -9.32 19.34 -4.96
N GLY A 3 -9.99 18.90 -3.91
CA GLY A 3 -10.09 17.49 -3.56
C GLY A 3 -11.55 17.10 -3.49
N GLY A 4 -11.90 15.99 -4.13
CA GLY A 4 -13.25 15.46 -4.06
C GLY A 4 -13.22 13.94 -4.16
N THR A 5 -14.08 13.30 -3.38
CA THR A 5 -14.35 11.88 -3.55
C THR A 5 -15.09 11.72 -4.86
N VAL A 6 -14.47 11.05 -5.82
CA VAL A 6 -15.10 10.77 -7.11
C VAL A 6 -16.05 9.60 -6.87
N GLN A 7 -17.34 9.92 -6.74
CA GLN A 7 -18.42 8.96 -6.48
C GLN A 7 -18.78 8.19 -7.76
N ILE A 8 -17.84 7.36 -8.21
CA ILE A 8 -18.10 6.33 -9.22
C ILE A 8 -17.98 4.96 -8.57
N ASN A 9 -18.67 3.97 -9.13
CA ASN A 9 -18.51 2.59 -8.69
C ASN A 9 -17.19 2.05 -9.26
N TRP A 10 -16.13 2.13 -8.45
CA TRP A 10 -14.79 1.66 -8.84
C TRP A 10 -14.80 0.14 -9.02
N HIS A 11 -15.24 -0.61 -8.01
CA HIS A 11 -15.20 -2.07 -7.98
C HIS A 11 -16.56 -2.69 -7.61
N GLU A 12 -17.65 -2.31 -8.29
CA GLU A 12 -18.99 -2.94 -8.09
C GLU A 12 -19.47 -2.98 -6.62
N GLN A 13 -19.20 -1.91 -5.87
CA GLN A 13 -19.48 -1.83 -4.41
C GLN A 13 -18.68 -2.80 -3.55
N GLN A 14 -17.53 -3.27 -4.05
CA GLN A 14 -16.52 -3.97 -3.28
C GLN A 14 -15.40 -3.02 -2.87
N PRO A 15 -14.73 -3.29 -1.72
CA PRO A 15 -13.57 -2.54 -1.27
C PRO A 15 -12.51 -2.35 -2.35
N VAL A 16 -11.95 -1.14 -2.45
CA VAL A 16 -10.74 -0.88 -3.23
C VAL A 16 -9.56 -1.01 -2.29
N LEU A 17 -8.68 -1.99 -2.54
CA LEU A 17 -7.62 -2.36 -1.61
C LEU A 17 -6.27 -1.74 -1.98
N THR A 18 -6.10 -1.37 -3.25
CA THR A 18 -4.84 -0.84 -3.77
C THR A 18 -5.09 0.02 -5.00
N LEU A 19 -4.18 0.97 -5.22
CA LEU A 19 -4.12 1.76 -6.43
C LEU A 19 -2.69 2.20 -6.73
N ASP A 20 -2.41 2.53 -7.98
CA ASP A 20 -1.14 3.08 -8.43
C ASP A 20 -1.29 3.81 -9.77
N PHE A 21 -0.47 4.83 -10.01
CA PHE A 21 -0.46 5.57 -11.26
C PHE A 21 0.59 5.02 -12.21
N HIS A 22 0.23 4.83 -13.47
CA HIS A 22 1.18 4.48 -14.51
C HIS A 22 2.17 5.64 -14.71
N PRO A 23 3.50 5.40 -14.68
CA PRO A 23 4.49 6.47 -14.61
C PRO A 23 4.52 7.37 -15.87
N VAL A 24 4.21 6.82 -17.05
CA VAL A 24 4.21 7.59 -18.31
C VAL A 24 2.81 8.12 -18.65
N SER A 25 1.83 7.24 -18.87
CA SER A 25 0.47 7.62 -19.29
C SER A 25 -0.40 8.27 -18.22
N ARG A 26 0.00 8.23 -16.94
CA ARG A 26 -0.75 8.77 -15.78
C ARG A 26 -2.15 8.16 -15.62
N ARG A 27 -2.41 7.02 -16.25
CA ARG A 27 -3.63 6.24 -15.99
C ARG A 27 -3.56 5.65 -14.58
N LEU A 28 -4.68 5.67 -13.88
CA LEU A 28 -4.79 5.09 -12.55
C LEU A 28 -5.20 3.63 -12.69
N ALA A 29 -4.46 2.72 -12.06
CA ALA A 29 -4.89 1.34 -11.86
C ALA A 29 -5.45 1.18 -10.45
N THR A 30 -6.56 0.46 -10.31
CA THR A 30 -7.16 0.11 -9.02
C THR A 30 -7.39 -1.40 -8.95
N GLY A 31 -7.19 -1.97 -7.76
CA GLY A 31 -7.44 -3.38 -7.47
C GLY A 31 -8.34 -3.51 -6.25
N GLY A 32 -9.29 -4.44 -6.31
CA GLY A 32 -10.33 -4.58 -5.29
C GLY A 32 -10.65 -6.01 -4.91
N SER A 33 -11.63 -6.13 -4.01
CA SER A 33 -12.17 -7.43 -3.58
C SER A 33 -13.07 -8.09 -4.64
N ASP A 34 -13.33 -7.44 -5.78
CA ASP A 34 -13.99 -8.03 -6.95
C ASP A 34 -13.05 -8.85 -7.84
N HIS A 35 -11.80 -9.07 -7.40
CA HIS A 35 -10.75 -9.84 -8.06
C HIS A 35 -10.21 -9.22 -9.36
N ASP A 36 -10.70 -8.03 -9.70
CA ASP A 36 -10.38 -7.36 -10.96
C ASP A 36 -9.39 -6.23 -10.74
N ILE A 37 -8.67 -5.89 -11.79
CA ILE A 37 -7.84 -4.68 -11.84
C ILE A 37 -8.41 -3.79 -12.93
N LYS A 38 -8.74 -2.54 -12.57
CA LYS A 38 -9.38 -1.59 -13.49
C LYS A 38 -8.46 -0.42 -13.76
N ILE A 39 -8.40 -0.02 -15.03
CA ILE A 39 -7.60 1.10 -15.52
C ILE A 39 -8.54 2.28 -15.80
N TRP A 40 -8.16 3.44 -15.32
CA TRP A 40 -8.94 4.67 -15.39
C TRP A 40 -8.11 5.79 -16.00
N VAL A 41 -8.75 6.62 -16.81
CA VAL A 41 -8.20 7.89 -17.25
C VAL A 41 -8.71 8.96 -16.31
N ILE A 42 -7.79 9.74 -15.74
CA ILE A 42 -8.10 10.88 -14.87
C ILE A 42 -7.99 12.15 -15.71
N ALA A 43 -9.08 12.90 -15.78
CA ALA A 43 -9.14 14.15 -16.50
C ALA A 43 -9.58 15.28 -15.56
N SER A 44 -8.91 16.42 -15.68
CA SER A 44 -9.36 17.67 -15.07
C SER A 44 -10.03 18.52 -16.15
N ASP A 45 -11.09 19.20 -15.78
CA ASP A 45 -11.75 20.20 -16.62
C ASP A 45 -11.08 21.55 -16.32
N ASP A 46 -10.57 22.23 -17.35
CA ASP A 46 -9.91 23.55 -17.20
C ASP A 46 -10.86 24.62 -16.64
N SER A 47 -12.17 24.34 -16.55
CA SER A 47 -13.09 25.21 -15.84
C SER A 47 -12.89 25.15 -14.32
N ASP A 48 -12.72 26.34 -13.73
CA ASP A 48 -12.37 26.57 -12.32
C ASP A 48 -13.39 26.08 -11.26
N LYS A 49 -14.36 25.25 -11.62
CA LYS A 49 -15.46 24.83 -10.72
C LYS A 49 -15.74 23.33 -10.68
N LYS A 50 -15.08 22.50 -11.50
CA LYS A 50 -15.34 21.05 -11.49
C LYS A 50 -14.22 20.28 -10.81
N LEU A 51 -14.62 19.21 -10.11
CA LEU A 51 -13.73 18.20 -9.56
C LEU A 51 -13.12 17.36 -10.69
N PRO A 52 -11.95 16.74 -10.47
CA PRO A 52 -11.39 15.79 -11.42
C PRO A 52 -12.37 14.63 -11.66
N THR A 53 -12.39 14.15 -12.90
CA THR A 53 -13.25 13.05 -13.34
C THR A 53 -12.40 11.81 -13.63
N ALA A 54 -12.97 10.64 -13.35
CA ALA A 54 -12.35 9.35 -13.64
C ALA A 54 -13.24 8.57 -14.62
N THR A 55 -12.69 8.20 -15.76
CA THR A 55 -13.39 7.42 -16.80
C THR A 55 -12.75 6.05 -16.96
N TYR A 56 -13.58 5.01 -16.95
CA TYR A 56 -13.13 3.64 -17.17
C TYR A 56 -12.48 3.48 -18.56
N HIS A 57 -11.35 2.77 -18.62
CA HIS A 57 -10.63 2.48 -19.84
C HIS A 57 -10.63 0.99 -20.18
N SER A 58 -10.19 0.15 -19.24
CA SER A 58 -10.05 -1.30 -19.46
C SER A 58 -9.95 -2.04 -18.13
N SER A 59 -10.12 -3.37 -18.16
CA SER A 59 -9.94 -4.26 -17.00
C SER A 59 -8.99 -5.41 -17.29
N LEU A 60 -8.42 -5.98 -16.22
CA LEU A 60 -7.44 -7.06 -16.23
C LEU A 60 -7.92 -8.14 -15.26
N SER A 61 -8.64 -9.13 -15.78
CA SER A 61 -9.35 -10.12 -14.96
C SER A 61 -8.70 -11.51 -15.04
N SER A 62 -7.60 -11.73 -14.29
CA SER A 62 -6.92 -13.05 -14.22
C SER A 62 -6.78 -13.59 -12.81
N HIS A 63 -6.98 -12.76 -11.77
CA HIS A 63 -6.98 -13.23 -10.39
C HIS A 63 -8.31 -13.92 -10.08
N SER A 64 -8.26 -14.94 -9.22
CA SER A 64 -9.44 -15.65 -8.73
C SER A 64 -9.89 -15.20 -7.34
N SER A 65 -9.18 -14.24 -6.76
CA SER A 65 -9.31 -13.79 -5.37
C SER A 65 -8.99 -12.28 -5.26
N ALA A 66 -9.22 -11.67 -4.09
CA ALA A 66 -9.06 -10.23 -3.91
C ALA A 66 -7.64 -9.75 -4.23
N VAL A 67 -7.54 -8.62 -4.95
CA VAL A 67 -6.25 -8.03 -5.33
C VAL A 67 -5.82 -7.05 -4.26
N ASN A 68 -4.88 -7.47 -3.40
CA ASN A 68 -4.42 -6.71 -2.24
C ASN A 68 -3.38 -5.64 -2.57
N VAL A 69 -2.61 -5.81 -3.64
CA VAL A 69 -1.56 -4.87 -4.03
C VAL A 69 -1.33 -4.87 -5.53
N LEU A 70 -1.11 -3.68 -6.10
CA LEU A 70 -0.63 -3.50 -7.47
C LEU A 70 0.43 -2.40 -7.51
N ARG A 71 1.48 -2.57 -8.34
CA ARG A 71 2.49 -1.55 -8.61
C ARG A 71 2.96 -1.60 -10.06
N PHE A 72 3.02 -0.45 -10.71
CA PHE A 72 3.70 -0.34 -12.01
C PHE A 72 5.22 -0.47 -11.84
N SER A 73 5.88 -1.07 -12.82
CA SER A 73 7.33 -0.99 -12.92
C SER A 73 7.75 0.46 -13.17
N PRO A 74 8.96 0.89 -12.77
CA PRO A 74 9.42 2.26 -13.03
C PRO A 74 9.40 2.65 -14.51
N SER A 75 9.59 1.69 -15.41
CA SER A 75 9.47 1.88 -16.86
C SER A 75 8.03 2.06 -17.37
N GLY A 76 7.03 1.59 -16.61
CA GLY A 76 5.63 1.51 -17.04
C GLY A 76 5.31 0.32 -17.95
N GLU A 77 6.30 -0.42 -18.43
CA GLU A 77 6.06 -1.55 -19.34
C GLU A 77 5.35 -2.73 -18.66
N ASN A 78 5.54 -2.89 -17.35
CA ASN A 78 4.96 -3.98 -16.57
C ASN A 78 4.12 -3.46 -15.40
N LEU A 79 3.16 -4.26 -14.99
CA LEU A 79 2.37 -4.09 -13.77
C LEU A 79 2.47 -5.38 -12.97
N ALA A 80 2.85 -5.30 -11.69
CA ALA A 80 2.78 -6.43 -10.77
C ALA A 80 1.53 -6.33 -9.92
N SER A 81 0.87 -7.45 -9.68
CA SER A 81 -0.30 -7.53 -8.82
C SER A 81 -0.23 -8.77 -7.93
N GLY A 82 -0.51 -8.61 -6.63
CA GLY A 82 -0.55 -9.67 -5.64
C GLY A 82 -1.96 -9.81 -5.07
N ALA A 83 -2.40 -11.06 -4.91
CA ALA A 83 -3.75 -11.38 -4.46
C ALA A 83 -3.76 -12.32 -3.25
N ASP A 84 -4.95 -12.53 -2.70
CA ASP A 84 -5.23 -13.62 -1.78
C ASP A 84 -4.89 -14.99 -2.41
N GLY A 85 -4.44 -15.94 -1.60
CA GLY A 85 -3.99 -17.25 -2.06
C GLY A 85 -2.56 -17.31 -2.62
N GLY A 86 -1.80 -16.22 -2.50
CA GLY A 86 -0.35 -16.21 -2.77
C GLY A 86 0.07 -15.95 -4.22
N GLY A 87 -0.90 -15.80 -5.13
CA GLY A 87 -0.64 -15.54 -6.54
C GLY A 87 -0.12 -14.13 -6.78
N ILE A 88 1.01 -14.01 -7.48
CA ILE A 88 1.48 -12.74 -8.05
C ILE A 88 1.43 -12.86 -9.58
N ILE A 89 0.86 -11.87 -10.25
CA ILE A 89 0.81 -11.79 -11.70
C ILE A 89 1.61 -10.57 -12.16
N ILE A 90 2.53 -10.79 -13.10
CA ILE A 90 3.20 -9.74 -13.86
C ILE A 90 2.47 -9.62 -15.20
N TRP A 91 1.91 -8.45 -15.43
CA TRP A 91 1.27 -8.03 -16.67
C TRP A 91 2.24 -7.21 -17.48
N LYS A 92 2.21 -7.36 -18.80
CA LYS A 92 2.99 -6.56 -19.74
C LYS A 92 2.07 -5.77 -20.66
N LEU A 93 2.41 -4.50 -20.87
CA LEU A 93 1.73 -3.63 -21.82
C LEU A 93 2.21 -3.95 -23.24
N HIS A 94 1.27 -4.26 -24.13
CA HIS A 94 1.52 -4.47 -25.54
C HIS A 94 0.81 -3.41 -26.37
N SER A 95 1.57 -2.75 -27.24
CA SER A 95 1.00 -1.98 -28.35
C SER A 95 0.53 -2.94 -29.44
N THR A 96 -0.72 -2.76 -29.86
CA THR A 96 -1.39 -3.51 -30.93
C THR A 96 -1.98 -2.50 -31.92
N ASP A 97 -2.36 -2.96 -33.12
CA ASP A 97 -2.99 -2.10 -34.13
C ASP A 97 -4.29 -1.46 -33.62
N ASP A 98 -4.98 -2.13 -32.69
CA ASP A 98 -6.22 -1.68 -32.04
C ASP A 98 -6.00 -0.84 -30.76
N GLY A 99 -4.74 -0.53 -30.41
CA GLY A 99 -4.38 0.25 -29.22
C GLY A 99 -3.50 -0.51 -28.22
N GLU A 100 -3.63 -0.18 -26.93
CA GLU A 100 -2.81 -0.75 -25.86
C GLU A 100 -3.58 -1.84 -25.09
N ALA A 101 -2.97 -3.02 -24.92
CA ALA A 101 -3.56 -4.12 -24.17
C ALA A 101 -2.58 -4.70 -23.15
N TRP A 102 -3.07 -4.91 -21.93
CA TRP A 102 -2.33 -5.62 -20.89
C TRP A 102 -2.52 -7.12 -21.04
N LYS A 103 -1.43 -7.88 -21.01
CA LYS A 103 -1.45 -9.35 -21.07
C LYS A 103 -0.65 -9.94 -19.92
N VAL A 104 -1.09 -11.08 -19.40
CA VAL A 104 -0.33 -11.85 -18.41
C VAL A 104 0.99 -12.29 -19.04
N GLN A 105 2.09 -11.82 -18.48
CA GLN A 105 3.44 -12.21 -18.90
C GLN A 105 3.96 -13.38 -18.05
N LYS A 106 3.74 -13.32 -16.73
CA LYS A 106 4.17 -14.33 -15.77
C LYS A 106 3.18 -14.45 -14.61
N THR A 107 3.04 -15.67 -14.10
CA THR A 107 2.39 -15.95 -12.82
C THR A 107 3.42 -16.54 -11.88
N LEU A 108 3.67 -15.87 -10.75
CA LEU A 108 4.64 -16.27 -9.74
C LEU A 108 3.90 -16.97 -8.60
N LEU A 109 4.19 -18.24 -8.40
CA LEU A 109 3.53 -19.11 -7.41
C LEU A 109 4.59 -19.68 -6.48
N PHE A 110 4.75 -19.05 -5.32
CA PHE A 110 5.64 -19.55 -4.25
C PHE A 110 5.14 -19.15 -2.86
N HIS A 111 4.51 -17.98 -2.72
CA HIS A 111 3.77 -17.67 -1.51
C HIS A 111 2.60 -18.66 -1.36
N HIS A 112 2.39 -19.12 -0.13
CA HIS A 112 1.33 -20.10 0.19
C HIS A 112 0.09 -19.45 0.81
N LYS A 113 0.16 -18.13 1.05
CA LYS A 113 -0.89 -17.31 1.63
C LYS A 113 -0.88 -15.93 0.99
N ASP A 114 -1.88 -15.13 1.34
CA ASP A 114 -2.16 -13.82 0.77
C ASP A 114 -0.92 -12.92 0.67
N VAL A 115 -0.76 -12.29 -0.49
CA VAL A 115 0.28 -11.30 -0.74
C VAL A 115 -0.29 -9.94 -0.37
N LEU A 116 0.33 -9.24 0.59
CA LEU A 116 -0.21 -7.99 1.16
C LEU A 116 0.44 -6.73 0.59
N ASP A 117 1.72 -6.83 0.21
CA ASP A 117 2.47 -5.72 -0.36
C ASP A 117 3.55 -6.21 -1.32
N LEU A 118 3.94 -5.35 -2.26
CA LEU A 118 5.03 -5.61 -3.20
C LEU A 118 5.67 -4.29 -3.64
N GLN A 119 6.93 -4.35 -4.07
CA GLN A 119 7.66 -3.19 -4.61
C GLN A 119 8.70 -3.64 -5.64
N TRP A 120 8.82 -2.87 -6.73
CA TRP A 120 9.82 -3.07 -7.78
C TRP A 120 11.20 -2.55 -7.38
N SER A 121 12.24 -3.18 -7.90
CA SER A 121 13.55 -2.56 -8.03
C SER A 121 13.51 -1.41 -9.04
N GLN A 122 14.44 -0.45 -8.93
CA GLN A 122 14.45 0.76 -9.77
C GLN A 122 14.67 0.46 -11.26
N ASP A 123 15.36 -0.65 -11.57
CA ASP A 123 15.57 -1.14 -12.93
C ASP A 123 14.40 -2.00 -13.47
N GLY A 124 13.40 -2.31 -12.63
CA GLY A 124 12.28 -3.18 -12.98
C GLY A 124 12.65 -4.65 -13.19
N ALA A 125 13.88 -5.07 -12.90
CA ALA A 125 14.32 -6.45 -13.10
C ALA A 125 13.92 -7.38 -11.95
N PHE A 126 13.68 -6.83 -10.76
CA PHE A 126 13.35 -7.58 -9.56
C PHE A 126 12.13 -7.01 -8.84
N LEU A 127 11.53 -7.86 -8.02
CA LEU A 127 10.40 -7.55 -7.15
C LEU A 127 10.68 -8.06 -5.75
N VAL A 128 10.21 -7.35 -4.73
CA VAL A 128 10.03 -7.91 -3.39
C VAL A 128 8.54 -8.01 -3.09
N SER A 129 8.09 -9.11 -2.48
CA SER A 129 6.72 -9.30 -2.01
C SER A 129 6.69 -9.66 -0.53
N ALA A 130 5.59 -9.31 0.14
CA ALA A 130 5.29 -9.60 1.53
C ALA A 130 4.01 -10.44 1.65
N SER A 131 3.99 -11.41 2.56
CA SER A 131 2.85 -12.32 2.72
C SER A 131 2.48 -12.62 4.18
N VAL A 132 1.23 -13.05 4.33
CA VAL A 132 0.66 -13.70 5.53
C VAL A 132 1.38 -15.01 5.88
N ASP A 133 2.20 -15.57 4.98
CA ASP A 133 3.06 -16.73 5.27
C ASP A 133 4.33 -16.40 6.08
N ASN A 134 4.42 -15.18 6.63
CA ASN A 134 5.52 -14.65 7.44
C ASN A 134 6.85 -14.49 6.68
N SER A 135 6.83 -14.54 5.35
CA SER A 135 8.03 -14.38 4.53
C SER A 135 7.96 -13.16 3.62
N CYS A 136 9.14 -12.66 3.26
CA CYS A 136 9.30 -11.82 2.08
C CYS A 136 10.04 -12.61 1.00
N ILE A 137 9.70 -12.41 -0.27
CA ILE A 137 10.38 -13.07 -1.37
C ILE A 137 10.93 -12.03 -2.32
N VAL A 138 12.20 -12.19 -2.68
CA VAL A 138 12.85 -11.47 -3.77
C VAL A 138 12.74 -12.32 -5.03
N TRP A 139 12.15 -11.75 -6.07
CA TRP A 139 11.89 -12.38 -7.35
C TRP A 139 12.76 -11.78 -8.44
N ASP A 140 13.28 -12.64 -9.32
CA ASP A 140 13.73 -12.21 -10.64
C ASP A 140 12.48 -12.11 -11.53
N ALA A 141 12.05 -10.87 -11.81
CA ALA A 141 10.81 -10.61 -12.53
C ALA A 141 10.92 -10.99 -14.02
N ILE A 142 12.14 -10.98 -14.57
CA ILE A 142 12.41 -11.35 -15.97
C ILE A 142 12.30 -12.87 -16.13
N LYS A 143 12.96 -13.63 -15.24
CA LYS A 143 12.92 -15.10 -15.27
C LYS A 143 11.61 -15.66 -14.72
N GLY A 144 10.94 -14.92 -13.83
CA GLY A 144 9.76 -15.38 -13.11
C GLY A 144 10.08 -16.42 -12.04
N SER A 145 11.25 -16.30 -11.40
CA SER A 145 11.77 -17.26 -10.42
C SER A 145 12.11 -16.60 -9.09
N VAL A 146 12.01 -17.36 -8.01
CA VAL A 146 12.48 -16.93 -6.70
C VAL A 146 14.00 -16.78 -6.71
N GLN A 147 14.49 -15.59 -6.41
CA GLN A 147 15.91 -15.30 -6.25
C GLN A 147 16.37 -15.63 -4.82
N GLN A 148 15.56 -15.19 -3.84
CA GLN A 148 15.84 -15.36 -2.41
C GLN A 148 14.55 -15.26 -1.59
N LYS A 149 14.44 -16.09 -0.55
CA LYS A 149 13.43 -15.96 0.50
C LYS A 149 14.05 -15.29 1.73
N LEU A 150 13.43 -14.22 2.21
CA LEU A 150 13.82 -13.49 3.42
C LEU A 150 12.94 -13.96 4.58
N GLU A 151 13.53 -14.73 5.47
CA GLU A 151 12.86 -15.30 6.64
C GLU A 151 13.21 -14.54 7.93
N GLY A 152 12.49 -14.87 8.99
CA GLY A 152 12.75 -14.40 10.36
C GLY A 152 11.59 -13.63 10.99
N HIS A 153 10.61 -13.17 10.21
CA HIS A 153 9.37 -12.67 10.79
C HIS A 153 8.57 -13.81 11.44
N LEU A 154 7.93 -13.49 12.56
CA LEU A 154 7.16 -14.45 13.37
C LEU A 154 5.65 -14.31 13.15
N HIS A 155 5.23 -13.31 12.39
CA HIS A 155 3.85 -13.05 12.02
C HIS A 155 3.78 -12.39 10.64
N TYR A 156 2.56 -12.15 10.15
CA TYR A 156 2.25 -11.62 8.82
C TYR A 156 3.14 -10.45 8.45
N VAL A 157 3.77 -10.53 7.28
CA VAL A 157 4.50 -9.40 6.71
C VAL A 157 3.52 -8.58 5.91
N GLN A 158 3.32 -7.32 6.30
CA GLN A 158 2.24 -6.46 5.83
C GLN A 158 2.75 -5.27 4.99
N GLY A 159 4.07 -5.15 4.85
CA GLY A 159 4.68 -4.11 4.05
C GLY A 159 6.10 -4.44 3.67
N VAL A 160 6.49 -4.07 2.45
CA VAL A 160 7.88 -4.14 1.95
C VAL A 160 8.25 -2.88 1.19
N ALA A 161 9.52 -2.49 1.24
CA ALA A 161 10.05 -1.42 0.41
C ALA A 161 11.43 -1.79 -0.14
N TRP A 162 11.61 -1.50 -1.43
CA TRP A 162 12.87 -1.63 -2.13
C TRP A 162 13.58 -0.28 -2.16
N ASP A 163 14.86 -0.25 -1.78
CA ASP A 163 15.70 0.95 -1.84
C ASP A 163 15.94 1.38 -3.31
N PRO A 164 15.67 2.64 -3.71
CA PRO A 164 15.97 3.11 -5.06
C PRO A 164 17.47 3.01 -5.44
N LEU A 165 18.37 2.96 -4.46
CA LEU A 165 19.81 2.72 -4.69
C LEU A 165 20.19 1.23 -4.74
N GLY A 166 19.24 0.31 -4.53
CA GLY A 166 19.43 -1.14 -4.60
C GLY A 166 20.26 -1.75 -3.47
N GLN A 167 20.55 -0.99 -2.40
CA GLN A 167 21.41 -1.45 -1.30
C GLN A 167 20.62 -2.15 -0.20
N TYR A 168 19.34 -1.78 -0.01
CA TYR A 168 18.52 -2.28 1.08
C TYR A 168 17.13 -2.75 0.64
N ILE A 169 16.58 -3.69 1.42
CA ILE A 169 15.16 -4.00 1.45
C ILE A 169 14.69 -3.81 2.88
N ALA A 170 13.51 -3.22 3.05
CA ALA A 170 12.84 -3.12 4.33
C ALA A 170 11.56 -3.93 4.33
N SER A 171 11.21 -4.51 5.47
CA SER A 171 9.94 -5.23 5.68
C SER A 171 9.36 -4.90 7.06
N LEU A 172 8.04 -4.92 7.17
CA LEU A 172 7.31 -4.57 8.38
C LEU A 172 6.21 -5.61 8.65
N SER A 173 6.16 -6.09 9.89
CA SER A 173 5.29 -7.22 10.28
C SER A 173 4.44 -6.90 11.51
N SER A 174 3.34 -7.64 11.64
CA SER A 174 2.52 -7.67 12.86
C SER A 174 3.24 -8.25 14.07
N ASP A 175 4.41 -8.89 13.90
CA ASP A 175 5.28 -9.33 15.01
C ASP A 175 5.97 -8.17 15.76
N ARG A 176 5.55 -6.93 15.45
CA ARG A 176 6.09 -5.67 15.97
C ARG A 176 7.54 -5.42 15.57
N THR A 177 8.02 -6.03 14.48
CA THR A 177 9.38 -5.82 13.97
C THR A 177 9.38 -5.17 12.59
N CYS A 178 10.36 -4.28 12.39
CA CYS A 178 10.80 -3.87 11.06
C CYS A 178 12.20 -4.44 10.83
N ARG A 179 12.40 -5.16 9.73
CA ARG A 179 13.69 -5.74 9.35
C ARG A 179 14.27 -4.99 8.16
N ILE A 180 15.54 -4.62 8.26
CA ILE A 180 16.33 -4.01 7.19
C ILE A 180 17.37 -5.02 6.72
N TYR A 181 17.31 -5.38 5.45
CA TYR A 181 18.23 -6.30 4.80
C TYR A 181 19.19 -5.52 3.91
N ALA A 182 20.49 -5.77 4.06
CA ALA A 182 21.52 -5.18 3.22
C ALA A 182 21.94 -6.15 2.12
N ASN A 183 22.07 -5.65 0.90
CA ASN A 183 22.59 -6.41 -0.23
C ASN A 183 24.10 -6.61 -0.05
N LYS A 184 24.50 -7.85 0.19
CA LYS A 184 25.90 -8.30 0.30
C LYS A 184 26.16 -9.27 -0.85
N PRO A 185 26.42 -8.77 -2.08
CA PRO A 185 26.68 -9.62 -3.22
C PRO A 185 27.82 -10.59 -2.89
N GLN A 186 27.57 -11.89 -3.07
CA GLN A 186 28.63 -12.88 -2.88
C GLN A 186 29.68 -12.65 -3.98
N GLY A 187 30.96 -12.68 -3.59
CA GLY A 187 32.09 -12.26 -4.43
C GLY A 187 32.06 -12.87 -5.84
N LYS A 188 32.65 -12.16 -6.81
CA LYS A 188 32.66 -12.44 -8.27
C LYS A 188 32.96 -13.91 -8.61
N SER A 189 31.98 -14.80 -8.49
CA SER A 189 31.97 -16.08 -9.17
C SER A 189 31.56 -15.79 -10.61
N LYS A 190 32.36 -16.30 -11.56
CA LYS A 190 32.13 -16.08 -12.99
C LYS A 190 30.69 -16.48 -13.34
N ASN A 191 29.95 -15.51 -13.86
CA ASN A 191 28.67 -15.61 -14.58
C ASN A 191 27.31 -15.41 -13.88
N THR A 192 27.20 -14.79 -12.69
CA THR A 192 25.92 -14.15 -12.29
C THR A 192 26.11 -13.21 -11.11
N ASP A 193 25.80 -11.92 -11.28
CA ASP A 193 25.65 -10.97 -10.17
C ASP A 193 24.38 -11.32 -9.38
N ARG A 194 24.51 -12.30 -8.47
CA ARG A 194 23.41 -12.74 -7.61
C ARG A 194 23.32 -11.84 -6.38
N MET A 195 22.28 -11.02 -6.31
CA MET A 195 21.94 -10.27 -5.09
C MET A 195 21.74 -11.23 -3.92
N ASN A 196 22.19 -10.80 -2.75
CA ASN A 196 22.08 -11.58 -1.52
C ASN A 196 21.80 -10.63 -0.36
N PHE A 197 20.54 -10.54 0.03
CA PHE A 197 20.08 -9.67 1.09
C PHE A 197 20.20 -10.38 2.45
N VAL A 198 20.92 -9.77 3.37
CA VAL A 198 21.13 -10.30 4.72
C VAL A 198 20.55 -9.31 5.73
N CYS A 199 19.75 -9.81 6.68
CA CYS A 199 19.17 -8.98 7.73
C CYS A 199 20.29 -8.29 8.52
N GLN A 200 20.37 -6.97 8.42
CA GLN A 200 21.36 -6.15 9.10
C GLN A 200 20.80 -5.56 10.40
N HIS A 201 19.53 -5.13 10.38
CA HIS A 201 18.88 -4.54 11.55
C HIS A 201 17.48 -5.12 11.74
N THR A 202 17.12 -5.33 13.00
CA THR A 202 15.75 -5.70 13.43
C THR A 202 15.29 -4.68 14.46
N LEU A 203 14.42 -3.78 14.05
CA LEU A 203 13.86 -2.73 14.88
C LEU A 203 12.63 -3.29 15.61
N VAL A 204 12.64 -3.25 16.95
CA VAL A 204 11.55 -3.83 17.76
C VAL A 204 11.08 -2.86 18.84
N LYS A 205 12.02 -2.33 19.62
CA LYS A 205 11.76 -1.45 20.76
C LYS A 205 12.67 -0.24 20.72
N ALA A 206 12.17 0.88 21.22
CA ALA A 206 12.98 2.05 21.51
C ALA A 206 13.00 2.33 23.02
N GLU A 207 14.16 2.77 23.49
CA GLU A 207 14.35 3.23 24.85
C GLU A 207 13.76 4.64 24.99
N HIS A 208 12.88 4.81 25.96
CA HIS A 208 12.31 6.10 26.31
C HIS A 208 12.89 6.52 27.66
N GLN A 209 13.44 7.73 27.74
CA GLN A 209 13.89 8.30 29.00
C GLN A 209 12.70 8.56 29.91
N ASN A 210 12.81 8.15 31.17
CA ASN A 210 11.81 8.48 32.17
C ASN A 210 11.91 9.96 32.54
N HIS A 211 10.78 10.56 32.91
CA HIS A 211 10.76 11.90 33.53
C HIS A 211 11.48 11.95 34.89
N ASP A 212 11.71 10.78 35.50
CA ASP A 212 12.45 10.56 36.73
C ASP A 212 13.78 9.86 36.38
N GLU A 213 14.88 10.61 36.38
CA GLU A 213 16.23 10.13 36.02
C GLU A 213 16.72 8.99 36.93
N SER A 214 16.07 8.76 38.08
CA SER A 214 16.39 7.65 38.98
C SER A 214 15.87 6.29 38.52
N LYS A 215 14.97 6.25 37.53
CA LYS A 215 14.36 5.01 37.02
C LYS A 215 14.96 4.60 35.67
N PRO A 216 15.25 3.30 35.46
CA PRO A 216 15.80 2.82 34.21
C PRO A 216 14.87 3.14 33.02
N PRO A 217 15.42 3.40 31.82
CA PRO A 217 14.62 3.74 30.65
C PRO A 217 13.64 2.61 30.32
N VAL A 218 12.40 2.98 29.99
CA VAL A 218 11.36 2.02 29.65
C VAL A 218 11.50 1.66 28.18
N ARG A 219 11.65 0.37 27.88
CA ARG A 219 11.63 -0.14 26.50
C ARG A 219 10.19 -0.33 26.04
N ALA A 220 9.76 0.47 25.08
CA ALA A 220 8.46 0.36 24.44
C ALA A 220 8.59 -0.21 23.02
N HIS A 221 7.60 -0.98 22.58
CA HIS A 221 7.54 -1.44 21.20
C HIS A 221 7.39 -0.24 20.25
N LEU A 222 8.13 -0.30 19.14
CA LEU A 222 8.07 0.72 18.10
C LEU A 222 6.81 0.59 17.25
N PHE A 223 6.29 -0.62 17.03
CA PHE A 223 5.21 -0.83 16.08
C PHE A 223 3.99 -1.48 16.75
N HIS A 224 2.81 -1.20 16.18
CA HIS A 224 1.58 -1.94 16.46
C HIS A 224 1.76 -3.43 16.21
N ASP A 225 0.92 -4.24 16.82
CA ASP A 225 0.89 -5.70 16.67
C ASP A 225 -0.24 -6.15 15.75
N GLU A 226 -0.59 -7.43 15.77
CA GLU A 226 -1.70 -8.00 15.02
C GLU A 226 -3.08 -7.43 15.38
N THR A 227 -3.23 -6.69 16.49
CA THR A 227 -4.51 -6.08 16.88
C THR A 227 -4.87 -4.83 16.08
N LEU A 228 -3.91 -4.26 15.32
CA LEU A 228 -4.17 -3.17 14.41
C LEU A 228 -5.21 -3.60 13.35
N PRO A 229 -6.36 -2.91 13.19
CA PRO A 229 -7.43 -3.31 12.27
C PRO A 229 -7.12 -2.93 10.80
N SER A 230 -5.91 -3.26 10.35
CA SER A 230 -5.41 -3.09 8.98
C SER A 230 -4.54 -4.28 8.59
N PHE A 231 -4.72 -4.76 7.36
CA PHE A 231 -3.81 -5.73 6.76
C PHE A 231 -2.58 -5.07 6.13
N PHE A 232 -2.56 -3.74 6.01
CA PHE A 232 -1.57 -3.00 5.24
C PHE A 232 -0.68 -2.14 6.15
N ARG A 233 0.63 -2.22 5.92
CA ARG A 233 1.67 -1.40 6.55
C ARG A 233 2.69 -0.92 5.51
N ARG A 234 2.21 -0.20 4.50
CA ARG A 234 2.97 0.16 3.29
C ARG A 234 3.99 1.25 3.59
N LEU A 235 5.24 0.83 3.83
CA LEU A 235 6.40 1.69 4.01
C LEU A 235 6.99 2.11 2.66
N ALA A 236 7.74 3.22 2.63
CA ALA A 236 8.35 3.70 1.40
C ALA A 236 9.68 4.41 1.66
N TRP A 237 10.63 4.20 0.74
CA TRP A 237 11.84 5.00 0.63
C TRP A 237 11.56 6.31 -0.10
N SER A 238 12.27 7.36 0.28
CA SER A 238 12.31 8.61 -0.48
C SER A 238 12.88 8.35 -1.89
N PRO A 239 12.47 9.10 -2.93
CA PRO A 239 12.86 8.82 -4.31
C PRO A 239 14.38 8.90 -4.56
N ASP A 240 15.07 9.75 -3.81
CA ASP A 240 16.53 9.92 -3.78
C ASP A 240 17.24 8.87 -2.89
N GLY A 241 16.47 8.04 -2.17
CA GLY A 241 16.95 7.05 -1.22
C GLY A 241 17.45 7.62 0.10
N SER A 242 17.38 8.92 0.35
CA SER A 242 18.00 9.53 1.54
C SER A 242 17.40 9.07 2.88
N PHE A 243 16.11 8.73 2.93
CA PHE A 243 15.44 8.24 4.14
C PHE A 243 14.30 7.26 3.84
N LEU A 244 13.92 6.49 4.86
CA LEU A 244 12.81 5.53 4.83
C LEU A 244 11.74 5.96 5.84
N VAL A 245 10.47 5.91 5.46
CA VAL A 245 9.36 6.21 6.38
C VAL A 245 8.58 4.94 6.68
N LEU A 246 8.47 4.64 7.98
CA LEU A 246 7.84 3.44 8.52
C LEU A 246 6.46 3.78 9.11
N PRO A 247 5.36 3.18 8.61
CA PRO A 247 4.02 3.34 9.16
C PRO A 247 3.84 2.47 10.43
N ALA A 248 2.62 2.45 10.96
CA ALA A 248 2.20 1.64 12.11
C ALA A 248 3.07 1.82 13.37
N GLY A 249 3.70 2.98 13.51
CA GLY A 249 4.51 3.33 14.68
C GLY A 249 3.66 3.68 15.90
N LEU A 250 4.23 3.40 17.07
CA LEU A 250 3.73 3.75 18.39
C LEU A 250 4.82 4.53 19.11
N CYS A 251 4.50 5.72 19.60
CA CYS A 251 5.36 6.50 20.47
C CYS A 251 4.66 6.70 21.82
N LYS A 252 5.42 6.62 22.92
CA LYS A 252 4.92 6.99 24.24
C LYS A 252 5.29 8.42 24.53
N TYR A 253 4.29 9.28 24.64
CA TYR A 253 4.47 10.65 25.11
C TYR A 253 3.83 10.79 26.48
N SER A 254 4.64 11.05 27.50
CA SER A 254 4.22 10.99 28.91
C SER A 254 3.60 9.63 29.27
N SER A 255 2.27 9.57 29.40
CA SER A 255 1.51 8.34 29.74
C SER A 255 0.60 7.86 28.60
N GLU A 256 0.52 8.61 27.50
CA GLU A 256 -0.33 8.28 26.37
C GLU A 256 0.49 7.64 25.24
N VAL A 257 -0.11 6.64 24.60
CA VAL A 257 0.44 6.02 23.40
C VAL A 257 -0.15 6.75 22.19
N ILE A 258 0.70 7.41 21.42
CA ILE A 258 0.34 8.10 20.19
C ILE A 258 0.75 7.27 18.98
N ASN A 259 -0.08 7.26 17.94
CA ASN A 259 0.31 6.72 16.65
C ASN A 259 1.45 7.58 16.07
N THR A 260 2.35 7.03 15.26
CA THR A 260 3.39 7.83 14.61
C THR A 260 3.91 7.14 13.36
N ALA A 261 4.49 7.92 12.44
CA ALA A 261 5.36 7.39 11.41
C ALA A 261 6.81 7.67 11.82
N TYR A 262 7.64 6.65 11.77
CA TYR A 262 9.07 6.78 12.05
C TYR A 262 9.83 7.08 10.77
N VAL A 263 10.69 8.09 10.80
CA VAL A 263 11.63 8.38 9.71
C VAL A 263 13.00 7.84 10.09
N MET A 264 13.55 6.99 9.22
CA MET A 264 14.87 6.40 9.35
C MET A 264 15.83 7.12 8.41
N SER A 265 16.96 7.64 8.93
CA SER A 265 18.02 8.16 8.06
C SER A 265 18.75 7.00 7.39
N ARG A 266 19.11 7.12 6.11
CA ARG A 266 20.05 6.18 5.50
C ARG A 266 21.39 6.10 6.24
N ARG A 267 21.82 7.18 6.93
CA ARG A 267 23.07 7.19 7.72
C ARG A 267 23.04 6.19 8.87
N ASP A 268 21.88 6.00 9.49
CA ASP A 268 21.69 5.11 10.62
C ASP A 268 20.31 4.45 10.55
N LEU A 269 20.26 3.25 9.95
CA LEU A 269 19.06 2.43 9.84
C LEU A 269 18.81 1.56 11.09
N SER A 270 19.61 1.72 12.15
CA SER A 270 19.46 0.94 13.39
C SER A 270 18.43 1.52 14.36
N ARG A 271 17.99 2.77 14.14
CA ARG A 271 16.99 3.46 14.98
C ARG A 271 16.28 4.59 14.22
N PRO A 272 15.04 4.94 14.62
CA PRO A 272 14.37 6.12 14.08
C PRO A 272 15.12 7.41 14.39
N ALA A 273 15.17 8.31 13.41
CA ALA A 273 15.76 9.62 13.54
C ALA A 273 14.71 10.71 13.83
N ILE A 274 13.51 10.60 13.23
CA ILE A 274 12.40 11.52 13.46
C ILE A 274 11.13 10.73 13.74
N GLN A 275 10.27 11.30 14.58
CA GLN A 275 8.91 10.84 14.82
C GLN A 275 7.96 11.89 14.26
N LEU A 276 7.12 11.51 13.30
CA LEU A 276 6.08 12.40 12.80
C LEU A 276 4.87 12.28 13.74
N PRO A 277 4.49 13.34 14.46
CA PRO A 277 3.48 13.26 15.52
C PRO A 277 2.12 12.77 14.99
N GLY A 278 1.45 12.04 15.88
CA GLY A 278 0.38 11.12 15.55
C GLY A 278 -0.95 11.72 15.18
N ALA A 279 -1.43 11.32 14.02
CA ALA A 279 -2.84 11.34 13.71
C ALA A 279 -3.68 10.58 14.75
N SER A 280 -4.96 10.92 14.82
CA SER A 280 -5.93 10.27 15.73
C SER A 280 -6.09 8.76 15.51
N LYS A 281 -5.66 8.24 14.36
CA LYS A 281 -5.68 6.81 14.01
C LYS A 281 -4.32 6.34 13.52
N ALA A 282 -4.13 5.02 13.55
CA ALA A 282 -2.91 4.38 13.09
C ALA A 282 -2.61 4.69 11.61
N ILE A 283 -1.32 4.84 11.34
CA ILE A 283 -0.77 5.09 10.00
C ILE A 283 -0.57 3.76 9.28
N VAL A 284 -1.08 3.64 8.06
CA VAL A 284 -1.13 2.37 7.31
C VAL A 284 -0.39 2.41 5.98
N ALA A 285 -0.21 3.59 5.38
CA ALA A 285 0.50 3.73 4.11
C ALA A 285 1.30 5.04 4.03
N VAL A 286 2.44 4.98 3.36
CA VAL A 286 3.31 6.10 3.04
C VAL A 286 3.63 6.06 1.54
N ARG A 287 3.50 7.20 0.85
CA ARG A 287 3.96 7.33 -0.54
C ARG A 287 4.61 8.68 -0.77
N PHE A 288 5.74 8.62 -1.45
CA PHE A 288 6.47 9.81 -1.87
C PHE A 288 5.89 10.35 -3.17
N CYS A 289 5.85 11.68 -3.25
CA CYS A 289 5.69 12.35 -4.53
C CYS A 289 6.92 12.02 -5.38
N PRO A 290 6.74 11.60 -6.66
CA PRO A 290 7.87 11.25 -7.52
C PRO A 290 8.67 12.47 -7.98
N VAL A 291 8.12 13.68 -7.83
CA VAL A 291 8.77 14.94 -8.19
C VAL A 291 9.47 15.53 -6.96
N LEU A 292 10.72 15.95 -7.14
CA LEU A 292 11.46 16.76 -6.16
C LEU A 292 11.19 18.23 -6.43
N PHE A 293 11.25 19.08 -5.40
CA PHE A 293 10.94 20.51 -5.52
C PHE A 293 12.07 21.40 -5.02
N LYS A 294 12.18 22.61 -5.57
CA LYS A 294 13.14 23.62 -5.09
C LYS A 294 12.77 24.07 -3.68
N LEU A 295 13.78 24.32 -2.85
CA LEU A 295 13.60 24.97 -1.54
C LEU A 295 12.86 26.31 -1.71
N ARG A 296 11.95 26.62 -0.79
CA ARG A 296 11.22 27.89 -0.75
C ARG A 296 11.99 29.00 -0.04
N GLY A 297 13.11 28.65 0.62
CA GLY A 297 14.00 29.62 1.27
C GLY A 297 13.46 30.11 2.61
N SER A 298 12.52 29.39 3.20
CA SER A 298 11.87 29.73 4.45
C SER A 298 12.15 28.63 5.46
N GLN A 299 12.78 28.99 6.59
CA GLN A 299 13.04 28.22 7.83
C GLN A 299 14.51 27.80 8.03
N SER A 300 15.12 28.29 9.11
CA SER A 300 16.40 27.79 9.65
C SER A 300 16.26 26.50 10.45
N ASP A 301 15.03 26.12 10.80
CA ASP A 301 14.73 25.08 11.81
C ASP A 301 13.94 23.90 11.20
N CYS A 302 14.46 23.29 10.12
CA CYS A 302 13.88 22.07 9.54
C CYS A 302 14.60 20.80 10.05
N PHE A 303 13.87 19.69 10.17
CA PHE A 303 14.48 18.40 10.55
C PHE A 303 15.30 17.78 9.43
N PHE A 304 14.99 18.13 8.17
CA PHE A 304 15.58 17.53 6.99
C PHE A 304 16.58 18.48 6.34
N LYS A 305 17.88 18.19 6.44
CA LYS A 305 18.92 18.97 5.75
C LYS A 305 19.17 18.43 4.35
N LEU A 306 18.19 18.62 3.47
CA LEU A 306 18.27 18.27 2.05
C LEU A 306 18.42 19.56 1.19
N PRO A 307 19.17 19.52 0.08
CA PRO A 307 19.32 20.69 -0.80
C PRO A 307 18.09 20.96 -1.69
N TYR A 308 17.05 20.15 -1.53
CA TYR A 308 15.76 20.21 -2.22
C TYR A 308 14.66 19.72 -1.28
N ARG A 309 13.41 19.94 -1.66
CA ARG A 309 12.23 19.46 -0.95
C ARG A 309 11.79 18.12 -1.49
N VAL A 310 11.54 17.20 -0.58
CA VAL A 310 10.82 15.96 -0.84
C VAL A 310 9.43 16.11 -0.23
N ILE A 311 8.40 15.83 -1.03
CA ILE A 311 7.01 15.84 -0.57
C ILE A 311 6.53 14.40 -0.46
N PHE A 312 5.85 14.06 0.63
CA PHE A 312 5.32 12.72 0.82
C PHE A 312 4.00 12.73 1.59
N ALA A 313 3.17 11.76 1.26
CA ALA A 313 1.87 11.57 1.88
C ALA A 313 1.93 10.41 2.88
N VAL A 314 1.25 10.60 4.01
CA VAL A 314 1.08 9.62 5.08
C VAL A 314 -0.42 9.44 5.30
N ALA A 315 -0.90 8.23 5.03
CA ALA A 315 -2.29 7.86 5.22
C ALA A 315 -2.48 7.10 6.53
N THR A 316 -3.48 7.53 7.28
CA THR A 316 -3.99 6.85 8.46
C THR A 316 -5.26 6.12 8.11
N LEU A 317 -5.82 5.36 9.04
CA LEU A 317 -7.09 4.67 8.79
C LEU A 317 -8.21 5.63 8.33
N ASN A 318 -8.20 6.93 8.64
CA ASN A 318 -9.32 7.83 8.31
C ASN A 318 -8.92 9.23 7.79
N SER A 319 -7.63 9.51 7.70
CA SER A 319 -7.11 10.85 7.41
C SER A 319 -5.82 10.75 6.62
N LEU A 320 -5.57 11.76 5.79
CA LEU A 320 -4.41 11.91 4.94
C LEU A 320 -3.60 13.13 5.38
N TYR A 321 -2.28 12.98 5.46
CA TYR A 321 -1.34 14.05 5.79
C TYR A 321 -0.34 14.17 4.67
N VAL A 322 -0.01 15.38 4.22
CA VAL A 322 1.10 15.62 3.28
C VAL A 322 2.16 16.42 3.99
N TYR A 323 3.37 15.89 3.99
CA TYR A 323 4.56 16.48 4.58
C TYR A 323 5.49 17.00 3.49
N ASP A 324 6.24 18.01 3.87
CA ASP A 324 7.30 18.63 3.09
C ASP A 324 8.54 18.70 3.97
N THR A 325 9.69 18.27 3.46
CA THR A 325 10.93 18.21 4.24
C THR A 325 11.44 19.58 4.71
N GLU A 326 11.04 20.69 4.07
CA GLU A 326 11.39 22.04 4.54
C GLU A 326 10.47 22.53 5.69
N SER A 327 9.35 21.85 5.93
CA SER A 327 8.36 22.22 6.95
C SER A 327 8.33 21.23 8.12
N VAL A 328 8.22 21.72 9.35
CA VAL A 328 8.06 20.88 10.55
C VAL A 328 6.65 20.28 10.63
N ALA A 329 5.64 21.10 10.31
CA ALA A 329 4.24 20.69 10.28
C ALA A 329 3.85 20.14 8.89
N PRO A 330 2.83 19.25 8.80
CA PRO A 330 2.28 18.86 7.52
C PRO A 330 1.71 20.08 6.77
N ILE A 331 1.93 20.13 5.46
CA ILE A 331 1.42 21.18 4.57
C ILE A 331 -0.04 20.94 4.17
N LEU A 332 -0.55 19.71 4.34
CA LEU A 332 -1.95 19.35 4.14
C LEU A 332 -2.38 18.33 5.20
N ILE A 333 -3.59 18.51 5.72
CA ILE A 333 -4.29 17.49 6.51
C ILE A 333 -5.71 17.41 5.98
N HIS A 334 -6.13 16.23 5.53
CA HIS A 334 -7.50 15.97 5.11
C HIS A 334 -8.07 14.81 5.92
N ALA A 335 -9.03 15.10 6.78
CA ALA A 335 -9.68 14.12 7.64
C ALA A 335 -11.09 13.81 7.14
N GLY A 336 -11.57 12.59 7.39
CA GLY A 336 -12.94 12.21 7.05
C GLY A 336 -13.20 12.08 5.55
N LEU A 337 -12.16 11.78 4.76
CA LEU A 337 -12.28 11.52 3.31
C LEU A 337 -13.17 10.33 3.00
N HIS A 338 -13.18 9.34 3.90
CA HIS A 338 -13.81 8.05 3.71
C HIS A 338 -14.52 7.62 4.99
N TYR A 339 -15.62 6.89 4.84
CA TYR A 339 -16.40 6.35 5.96
C TYR A 339 -15.78 5.08 6.54
N ALA A 340 -15.05 4.35 5.71
CA ALA A 340 -14.29 3.17 6.11
C ALA A 340 -12.78 3.44 6.00
N ALA A 341 -11.98 2.42 6.34
CA ALA A 341 -10.54 2.62 6.43
C ALA A 341 -9.89 2.82 5.06
N ILE A 342 -8.97 3.79 4.99
CA ILE A 342 -8.05 3.97 3.87
C ILE A 342 -7.15 2.73 3.73
N THR A 343 -6.92 2.27 2.51
CA THR A 343 -6.19 1.03 2.18
C THR A 343 -4.87 1.27 1.46
N ASP A 344 -4.80 2.30 0.61
CA ASP A 344 -3.61 2.67 -0.15
C ASP A 344 -3.70 4.14 -0.61
N ILE A 345 -2.57 4.68 -1.04
CA ILE A 345 -2.44 6.01 -1.64
C ILE A 345 -1.47 5.93 -2.81
N ALA A 346 -1.57 6.83 -3.79
CA ALA A 346 -0.58 6.94 -4.87
C ALA A 346 -0.55 8.34 -5.48
N TRP A 347 0.64 8.78 -5.87
CA TRP A 347 0.86 10.04 -6.57
C TRP A 347 0.92 9.81 -8.07
N SER A 348 0.37 10.74 -8.86
CA SER A 348 0.66 10.80 -10.29
C SER A 348 2.12 11.22 -10.52
N SER A 349 2.69 10.79 -11.64
CA SER A 349 4.11 11.04 -11.96
C SER A 349 4.48 12.51 -12.13
N ASP A 350 3.50 13.36 -12.43
CA ASP A 350 3.62 14.81 -12.56
C ASP A 350 3.27 15.58 -11.27
N ALA A 351 3.01 14.88 -10.16
CA ALA A 351 2.57 15.44 -8.88
C ALA A 351 1.22 16.19 -8.92
N LYS A 352 0.48 16.12 -10.03
CA LYS A 352 -0.80 16.81 -10.16
C LYS A 352 -1.92 16.17 -9.33
N TYR A 353 -1.88 14.85 -9.16
CA TYR A 353 -2.91 14.10 -8.45
C TYR A 353 -2.34 13.25 -7.32
N LEU A 354 -3.10 13.16 -6.23
CA LEU A 354 -2.93 12.18 -5.17
C LEU A 354 -4.24 11.39 -5.02
N ALA A 355 -4.18 10.10 -5.29
CA ALA A 355 -5.30 9.19 -5.17
C ALA A 355 -5.27 8.47 -3.82
N VAL A 356 -6.45 8.19 -3.27
CA VAL A 356 -6.66 7.48 -2.00
C VAL A 356 -7.71 6.40 -2.22
N SER A 357 -7.43 5.14 -1.86
CA SER A 357 -8.40 4.04 -1.91
C SER A 357 -8.92 3.70 -0.51
N SER A 358 -10.13 3.13 -0.44
CA SER A 358 -10.78 2.82 0.82
C SER A 358 -11.63 1.55 0.76
N ARG A 359 -11.85 0.97 1.95
CA ARG A 359 -12.79 -0.13 2.15
C ARG A 359 -14.26 0.25 1.97
N ASP A 360 -14.57 1.54 1.83
CA ASP A 360 -15.94 2.00 1.53
C ASP A 360 -16.28 1.93 0.04
N CYS A 361 -15.42 1.27 -0.76
CA CYS A 361 -15.60 1.01 -2.18
C CYS A 361 -15.35 2.21 -3.10
N PHE A 362 -14.89 3.34 -2.53
CA PHE A 362 -14.58 4.55 -3.27
C PHE A 362 -13.08 4.85 -3.28
N CYS A 363 -12.67 5.59 -4.31
CA CYS A 363 -11.42 6.32 -4.31
C CYS A 363 -11.67 7.83 -4.30
N THR A 364 -10.80 8.56 -3.62
CA THR A 364 -10.74 10.02 -3.66
C THR A 364 -9.57 10.45 -4.54
N ILE A 365 -9.78 11.46 -5.40
CA ILE A 365 -8.72 12.09 -6.18
C ILE A 365 -8.55 13.53 -5.68
N ILE A 366 -7.35 13.85 -5.23
CA ILE A 366 -6.95 15.20 -4.82
C ILE A 366 -6.12 15.79 -5.95
N GLU A 367 -6.55 16.92 -6.48
CA GLU A 367 -5.85 17.69 -7.52
C GLU A 367 -5.15 18.90 -6.89
N PHE A 368 -3.86 19.02 -7.20
CA PHE A 368 -3.03 20.16 -6.85
C PHE A 368 -3.02 21.14 -8.01
N GLU A 369 -3.12 22.42 -7.70
CA GLU A 369 -2.98 23.49 -8.68
C GLU A 369 -1.52 23.60 -9.15
N ASN A 370 -1.32 24.19 -10.32
CA ASN A 370 0.02 24.41 -10.87
C ASN A 370 0.87 25.21 -9.86
N GLU A 371 2.08 24.71 -9.61
CA GLU A 371 3.05 25.29 -8.67
C GLU A 371 2.61 25.35 -7.19
N GLU A 372 1.44 24.80 -6.82
CA GLU A 372 0.96 24.77 -5.42
C GLU A 372 1.94 24.03 -4.51
N LEU A 373 2.52 22.94 -5.02
CA LEU A 373 3.57 22.17 -4.35
C LEU A 373 4.97 22.80 -4.48
N GLY A 374 5.12 23.80 -5.35
CA GLY A 374 6.36 24.50 -5.68
C GLY A 374 6.92 24.14 -7.05
N LEU A 375 8.09 24.69 -7.37
CA LEU A 375 8.77 24.45 -8.64
C LEU A 375 9.56 23.14 -8.61
N PRO A 376 9.47 22.30 -9.65
CA PRO A 376 10.27 21.07 -9.74
C PRO A 376 11.78 21.33 -9.65
N TYR A 377 12.48 20.39 -9.03
CA TYR A 377 13.93 20.33 -8.91
C TYR A 377 14.46 19.12 -9.67
N ASN A 378 15.36 19.37 -10.62
CA ASN A 378 16.05 18.32 -11.36
C ASN A 378 17.37 17.99 -10.65
N LEU A 379 17.55 16.72 -10.28
CA LEU A 379 18.86 16.21 -9.89
C LEU A 379 19.77 16.25 -11.12
N SER A 380 20.59 17.30 -11.24
CA SER A 380 21.45 17.51 -12.42
C SER A 380 22.38 16.31 -12.65
N GLY A 381 22.14 15.61 -13.75
CA GLY A 381 22.90 14.47 -14.28
C GLY A 381 22.47 14.03 -15.69
N THR A 382 21.35 14.51 -16.21
CA THR A 382 20.94 14.35 -17.61
C THR A 382 20.99 15.71 -18.31
N LYS A 383 22.05 15.95 -19.08
CA LYS A 383 22.05 17.03 -20.08
C LYS A 383 21.06 16.64 -21.18
N GLU A 384 20.14 17.54 -21.49
CA GLU A 384 19.55 17.59 -22.84
C GLU A 384 20.70 17.75 -23.83
N LEU A 385 20.73 16.88 -24.85
CA LEU A 385 21.71 16.90 -25.92
C LEU A 385 21.40 18.10 -26.82
N ASP A 386 22.06 19.22 -26.59
CA ASP A 386 22.25 20.24 -27.62
C ASP A 386 23.48 19.86 -28.45
N GLU A 387 23.31 19.78 -29.77
CA GLU A 387 24.36 19.53 -30.74
C GLU A 387 25.43 20.63 -30.68
N GLY A 388 26.67 20.28 -30.32
CA GLY A 388 27.76 21.24 -30.43
C GLY A 388 29.01 20.94 -29.61
N ASN A 389 29.83 20.05 -30.15
CA ASN A 389 31.29 20.00 -30.00
C ASN A 389 31.92 19.53 -28.68
N THR A 390 32.91 18.65 -28.85
CA THR A 390 33.60 17.80 -27.90
C THR A 390 34.56 18.54 -26.97
N ASN A 391 34.51 18.23 -25.66
CA ASN A 391 35.65 17.67 -24.91
C ASN A 391 35.16 17.17 -23.54
N CYS A 392 35.26 15.86 -23.34
CA CYS A 392 34.87 15.17 -22.12
C CYS A 392 36.05 15.10 -21.15
N GLU A 393 36.00 15.84 -20.05
CA GLU A 393 36.78 15.52 -18.86
C GLU A 393 35.88 14.90 -17.79
N ASN A 394 36.39 13.80 -17.22
CA ASN A 394 35.76 12.95 -16.21
C ASN A 394 35.05 13.74 -15.09
N MET A 395 33.72 13.60 -14.99
CA MET A 395 33.01 13.84 -13.74
C MET A 395 32.17 12.63 -13.35
N LYS A 396 32.43 12.16 -12.12
CA LYS A 396 31.72 11.06 -11.46
C LYS A 396 30.26 11.47 -11.19
N PRO A 397 29.31 10.51 -11.17
CA PRO A 397 27.95 10.78 -10.74
C PRO A 397 27.94 11.36 -9.32
N LEU A 398 27.15 12.41 -9.10
CA LEU A 398 26.88 12.95 -7.76
C LEU A 398 26.25 11.86 -6.91
N LYS A 399 27.03 11.31 -5.97
CA LYS A 399 26.49 10.56 -4.85
C LYS A 399 25.68 11.55 -4.03
N VAL A 400 24.41 11.24 -3.77
CA VAL A 400 23.67 11.92 -2.71
C VAL A 400 24.36 11.52 -1.42
N ASP A 401 25.31 12.34 -0.98
CA ASP A 401 26.01 12.18 0.28
C ASP A 401 24.99 12.40 1.39
N SER A 402 24.36 11.30 1.80
CA SER A 402 23.70 11.03 3.07
C SER A 402 23.04 12.23 3.78
N MET A 403 21.72 12.23 3.90
CA MET A 403 20.96 13.26 4.62
C MET A 403 21.41 13.46 6.08
N GLU A 404 21.61 14.72 6.49
CA GLU A 404 21.77 15.10 7.90
C GLU A 404 20.41 15.38 8.55
N ILE A 405 20.22 14.82 9.74
CA ILE A 405 19.06 15.08 10.59
C ILE A 405 19.58 15.76 11.85
N ASP A 406 19.03 16.92 12.17
CA ASP A 406 19.27 17.55 13.46
C ASP A 406 18.39 16.85 14.50
N ALA A 407 18.99 15.91 15.25
CA ALA A 407 18.33 15.26 16.38
C ALA A 407 18.31 16.22 17.59
N GLY A 408 17.73 17.40 17.42
CA GLY A 408 17.58 18.38 18.48
C GLY A 408 16.60 17.86 19.53
N SER A 409 17.11 17.52 20.72
CA SER A 409 16.31 17.37 21.95
C SER A 409 15.48 18.63 22.16
N SER A 410 14.23 18.66 21.69
CA SER A 410 13.38 19.83 21.80
C SER A 410 12.05 19.47 22.44
N LYS A 411 11.96 19.83 23.73
CA LYS A 411 10.72 20.09 24.45
C LYS A 411 9.99 21.27 23.79
N ALA A 412 9.39 21.08 22.63
CA ALA A 412 8.48 22.07 22.07
C ALA A 412 7.07 21.84 22.67
N LYS A 413 6.68 22.65 23.66
CA LYS A 413 5.31 22.71 24.16
C LYS A 413 4.40 23.26 23.07
N ILE A 414 3.75 22.38 22.30
CA ILE A 414 2.63 22.76 21.45
C ILE A 414 1.37 22.70 22.32
N LYS A 415 0.79 23.87 22.63
CA LYS A 415 -0.50 23.97 23.32
C LYS A 415 -1.59 23.35 22.44
N ALA A 416 -2.24 22.32 22.96
CA ALA A 416 -3.52 21.86 22.43
C ALA A 416 -4.56 22.98 22.59
N SER A 417 -5.04 23.52 21.48
CA SER A 417 -6.19 24.42 21.42
C SER A 417 -7.45 23.57 21.35
N SER A 418 -8.15 23.41 22.48
CA SER A 418 -9.50 22.83 22.52
C SER A 418 -10.52 23.88 22.06
N ALA A 419 -10.95 23.81 20.79
CA ALA A 419 -12.20 24.44 20.38
C ALA A 419 -13.29 23.36 20.44
N ALA A 420 -14.28 23.57 21.32
CA ALA A 420 -15.44 22.71 21.47
C ALA A 420 -16.32 22.78 20.21
N VAL A 421 -16.61 21.62 19.61
CA VAL A 421 -17.61 21.49 18.54
C VAL A 421 -18.91 21.03 19.21
N GLU A 422 -19.96 21.83 19.08
CA GLU A 422 -21.32 21.51 19.53
C GLU A 422 -21.83 20.24 18.82
N VAL A 423 -22.29 19.28 19.62
CA VAL A 423 -22.88 18.02 19.17
C VAL A 423 -24.39 18.21 19.02
N THR A 424 -24.90 18.13 17.79
CA THR A 424 -26.34 17.96 17.53
C THR A 424 -26.74 16.48 17.70
N PRO A 425 -27.92 16.18 18.26
CA PRO A 425 -28.31 14.80 18.59
C PRO A 425 -28.74 13.99 17.36
N SER A 426 -28.46 12.69 17.41
CA SER A 426 -28.83 11.67 16.42
C SER A 426 -30.35 11.35 16.41
N PRO A 427 -30.90 10.91 15.26
CA PRO A 427 -32.32 10.55 15.15
C PRO A 427 -32.63 9.14 15.72
N PRO A 428 -33.91 8.83 16.01
CA PRO A 428 -34.29 7.73 16.89
C PRO A 428 -34.29 6.35 16.23
N VAL A 429 -33.99 5.34 17.05
CA VAL A 429 -34.03 3.90 16.75
C VAL A 429 -35.48 3.40 16.65
N LEU A 430 -35.80 2.65 15.59
CA LEU A 430 -37.07 1.94 15.44
C LEU A 430 -36.97 0.51 15.97
N ALA A 431 -37.73 0.28 17.04
CA ALA A 431 -38.43 -0.90 17.54
C ALA A 431 -37.91 -2.33 17.24
N GLN A 432 -37.59 -3.02 18.35
CA GLN A 432 -37.55 -4.48 18.49
C GLN A 432 -38.96 -5.11 18.41
N ASN A 433 -39.04 -6.38 17.97
CA ASN A 433 -40.07 -7.32 18.41
C ASN A 433 -39.55 -8.78 18.48
N ASN A 434 -39.35 -9.23 19.72
CA ASN A 434 -39.59 -10.52 20.40
C ASN A 434 -39.33 -11.92 19.80
N ILE A 435 -38.35 -12.60 20.44
CA ILE A 435 -38.41 -13.84 21.26
C ILE A 435 -39.00 -15.14 20.66
N LEU A 436 -38.16 -16.18 20.58
CA LEU A 436 -38.44 -17.49 21.21
C LEU A 436 -37.14 -18.19 21.65
N MET A 437 -37.11 -18.63 22.92
CA MET A 437 -36.03 -19.40 23.55
C MET A 437 -36.15 -20.90 23.27
N THR A 438 -35.01 -21.61 23.20
CA THR A 438 -34.81 -22.92 23.85
C THR A 438 -33.32 -23.21 24.15
N LYS A 439 -33.00 -23.17 25.46
CA LYS A 439 -32.09 -23.98 26.31
C LYS A 439 -30.80 -24.63 25.76
N ASP A 440 -29.69 -24.21 26.38
CA ASP A 440 -28.63 -24.94 27.11
C ASP A 440 -28.24 -26.37 26.69
N VAL A 441 -26.94 -26.57 26.41
CA VAL A 441 -26.08 -27.57 27.09
C VAL A 441 -24.64 -27.02 27.15
N ALA A 442 -24.01 -27.13 28.31
CA ALA A 442 -22.63 -26.76 28.64
C ALA A 442 -21.69 -27.99 28.63
N GLU A 443 -20.41 -27.74 28.96
CA GLU A 443 -19.25 -28.67 29.09
C GLU A 443 -18.41 -28.81 27.83
N GLY A 444 -17.07 -28.77 27.86
CA GLY A 444 -16.11 -28.71 28.97
C GLY A 444 -14.69 -28.76 28.40
N ASN A 445 -13.75 -28.13 29.11
CA ASN A 445 -12.31 -28.10 28.83
C ASN A 445 -11.67 -29.49 28.78
N ALA A 446 -10.63 -29.64 27.94
CA ALA A 446 -9.51 -30.55 28.22
C ALA A 446 -8.20 -30.07 27.57
N THR A 447 -7.21 -29.85 28.42
CA THR A 447 -5.77 -29.69 28.15
C THR A 447 -5.09 -31.05 27.94
N SER A 448 -4.05 -31.14 27.10
CA SER A 448 -2.94 -32.08 27.34
C SER A 448 -1.67 -31.71 26.56
N GLU A 449 -0.54 -31.89 27.25
CA GLU A 449 0.85 -31.64 26.89
C GLU A 449 1.47 -32.71 25.96
N ASN A 450 2.64 -32.35 25.39
CA ASN A 450 3.84 -33.13 25.02
C ASN A 450 3.71 -34.61 24.60
N ASP A 451 4.25 -34.95 23.42
CA ASP A 451 5.53 -35.69 23.33
C ASP A 451 6.01 -35.90 21.87
N ARG A 452 7.33 -35.84 21.68
CA ARG A 452 8.08 -36.37 20.53
C ARG A 452 8.45 -37.83 20.81
N PRO A 453 8.65 -38.69 19.78
CA PRO A 453 10.03 -38.98 19.36
C PRO A 453 10.23 -39.19 17.84
N SER A 454 11.49 -39.50 17.54
CA SER A 454 12.30 -39.51 16.32
C SER A 454 12.12 -40.65 15.30
N ALA A 455 12.63 -40.39 14.07
CA ALA A 455 13.34 -41.23 13.07
C ALA A 455 13.39 -42.77 13.24
N VAL A 456 13.43 -43.63 12.21
CA VAL A 456 14.30 -43.66 11.00
C VAL A 456 13.79 -44.71 9.97
N ASP A 457 14.25 -44.55 8.72
CA ASP A 457 14.66 -45.55 7.69
C ASP A 457 13.67 -46.34 6.79
N ASN A 458 13.78 -46.01 5.49
CA ASN A 458 14.02 -46.84 4.29
C ASN A 458 13.24 -48.14 4.06
N MET A 459 12.54 -48.26 2.92
CA MET A 459 13.08 -48.85 1.67
C MET A 459 12.03 -48.84 0.54
N GLU A 460 12.54 -48.65 -0.68
CA GLU A 460 11.85 -48.71 -1.98
C GLU A 460 11.33 -50.12 -2.32
N VAL A 461 10.41 -50.22 -3.29
CA VAL A 461 10.62 -50.86 -4.62
C VAL A 461 9.30 -50.96 -5.44
N ASP A 462 9.41 -50.45 -6.67
CA ASP A 462 8.78 -50.73 -7.98
C ASP A 462 7.27 -50.96 -8.25
N VAL A 463 6.80 -50.09 -9.15
CA VAL A 463 6.28 -50.31 -10.52
C VAL A 463 5.10 -51.26 -10.75
N GLY A 464 4.02 -50.67 -11.27
CA GLY A 464 3.00 -51.35 -12.07
C GLY A 464 2.09 -50.34 -12.76
N GLU A 465 2.39 -50.00 -14.02
CA GLU A 465 1.48 -49.28 -14.92
C GLU A 465 0.17 -50.08 -15.11
N ASN A 466 -0.98 -49.39 -15.11
CA ASN A 466 -2.08 -49.79 -15.98
C ASN A 466 -2.99 -48.62 -16.35
N LYS A 467 -3.10 -48.38 -17.65
CA LYS A 467 -4.03 -47.46 -18.30
C LYS A 467 -5.45 -48.07 -18.27
N ALA A 468 -6.44 -47.28 -17.86
CA ALA A 468 -7.83 -47.49 -18.28
C ALA A 468 -8.54 -46.14 -18.44
N LYS A 469 -8.99 -45.88 -19.67
CA LYS A 469 -9.91 -44.80 -20.04
C LYS A 469 -11.29 -45.08 -19.44
N MET A 470 -11.94 -44.07 -18.85
CA MET A 470 -13.40 -44.03 -18.74
C MET A 470 -13.90 -42.66 -19.19
N GLU A 471 -14.57 -42.64 -20.33
CA GLU A 471 -15.51 -41.60 -20.75
C GLU A 471 -16.70 -41.60 -19.79
N VAL A 472 -17.12 -40.42 -19.34
CA VAL A 472 -18.41 -40.22 -18.67
C VAL A 472 -19.17 -39.16 -19.46
N THR A 473 -20.21 -39.62 -20.17
CA THR A 473 -21.22 -38.78 -20.81
C THR A 473 -22.26 -38.32 -19.77
N PRO A 474 -22.75 -37.07 -19.85
CA PRO A 474 -23.71 -36.55 -18.88
C PRO A 474 -25.14 -37.01 -19.19
N VAL A 475 -25.84 -37.48 -18.16
CA VAL A 475 -27.28 -37.81 -18.19
C VAL A 475 -28.08 -36.53 -17.95
N ALA A 476 -28.98 -36.22 -18.89
CA ALA A 476 -29.96 -35.14 -18.77
C ALA A 476 -31.10 -35.55 -17.84
N VAL A 477 -31.42 -34.69 -16.86
CA VAL A 477 -32.61 -34.82 -16.02
C VAL A 477 -33.59 -33.69 -16.38
N GLN A 478 -34.72 -34.08 -16.95
CA GLN A 478 -35.89 -33.21 -17.15
C GLN A 478 -36.57 -32.98 -15.80
N VAL A 479 -36.80 -31.72 -15.44
CA VAL A 479 -37.71 -31.33 -14.34
C VAL A 479 -38.89 -30.58 -14.96
N THR A 480 -40.06 -31.18 -14.81
CA THR A 480 -41.38 -30.70 -15.24
C THR A 480 -41.94 -29.64 -14.28
N ALA A 481 -42.67 -28.68 -14.84
CA ALA A 481 -43.35 -27.61 -14.10
C ALA A 481 -44.70 -28.08 -13.49
N PRO A 482 -45.12 -27.57 -12.31
CA PRO A 482 -46.43 -27.83 -11.74
C PRO A 482 -47.52 -26.82 -12.20
N PRO A 483 -48.82 -27.15 -12.06
CA PRO A 483 -49.89 -26.63 -12.91
C PRO A 483 -50.55 -25.34 -12.41
N VAL A 484 -51.17 -24.65 -13.37
CA VAL A 484 -52.03 -23.48 -13.22
C VAL A 484 -53.36 -23.87 -12.56
N SER A 485 -53.78 -23.14 -11.53
CA SER A 485 -55.18 -23.12 -11.08
C SER A 485 -55.72 -21.69 -11.11
N THR A 486 -56.85 -21.56 -11.79
CA THR A 486 -57.64 -20.35 -11.98
C THR A 486 -58.59 -20.13 -10.81
N LYS A 487 -58.64 -18.93 -10.25
CA LYS A 487 -59.88 -18.36 -9.68
C LYS A 487 -59.78 -16.83 -9.57
N ASN A 488 -60.82 -16.20 -10.12
CA ASN A 488 -61.04 -14.76 -10.25
C ASN A 488 -61.17 -14.07 -8.89
N SER A 489 -60.59 -12.87 -8.76
CA SER A 489 -61.22 -11.76 -8.05
C SER A 489 -60.77 -10.44 -8.67
N ALA A 490 -61.74 -9.56 -8.91
CA ALA A 490 -61.57 -8.27 -9.56
C ALA A 490 -61.17 -7.19 -8.53
N SER A 491 -60.24 -6.30 -8.88
CA SER A 491 -60.48 -4.84 -8.83
C SER A 491 -59.26 -4.00 -9.26
N SER A 492 -59.58 -2.95 -10.03
CA SER A 492 -58.90 -1.66 -10.24
C SER A 492 -57.42 -1.57 -10.65
N LYS A 493 -57.20 -1.17 -11.92
CA LYS A 493 -56.01 -0.42 -12.38
C LYS A 493 -55.95 0.96 -11.70
N PRO A 494 -54.75 1.58 -11.61
CA PRO A 494 -54.51 2.68 -12.54
C PRO A 494 -53.09 2.74 -13.14
N THR A 495 -53.04 3.52 -14.21
CA THR A 495 -51.98 3.74 -15.19
C THR A 495 -50.80 4.60 -14.73
N LYS A 496 -49.64 4.33 -15.34
CA LYS A 496 -48.36 5.06 -15.31
C LYS A 496 -48.51 6.59 -15.36
N LYS A 497 -47.76 7.30 -14.50
CA LYS A 497 -47.40 8.71 -14.70
C LYS A 497 -45.88 8.87 -14.75
N ARG A 498 -45.43 9.47 -15.84
CA ARG A 498 -44.06 9.93 -16.16
C ARG A 498 -43.86 11.27 -15.47
N ILE A 499 -42.79 11.43 -14.70
CA ILE A 499 -42.42 12.70 -14.06
C ILE A 499 -41.21 13.27 -14.80
N THR A 500 -41.41 14.43 -15.42
CA THR A 500 -40.36 15.33 -15.93
C THR A 500 -40.09 16.41 -14.88
N PRO A 501 -38.82 16.76 -14.59
CA PRO A 501 -38.51 17.83 -13.65
C PRO A 501 -38.68 19.22 -14.28
N ILE A 502 -39.32 20.12 -13.53
CA ILE A 502 -39.48 21.55 -13.80
C ILE A 502 -38.28 22.29 -13.20
N ALA A 503 -37.70 23.20 -13.99
CA ALA A 503 -36.73 24.20 -13.55
C ALA A 503 -37.44 25.32 -12.77
N ILE A 504 -36.82 25.79 -11.69
CA ILE A 504 -37.16 27.05 -11.03
C ILE A 504 -35.90 27.93 -11.11
N ASN A 505 -36.11 29.14 -11.62
CA ASN A 505 -35.13 30.22 -11.81
C ASN A 505 -34.49 30.69 -10.52
#